data_AF-A0A9D1DMW4-F1
#
_entry.id   AF-A0A9D1DMW4-F1
#
_cell.length_a   1.000
_cell.length_b   1.000
_cell.length_c   1.000
_cell.angle_alpha   90.00
_cell.angle_beta   90.00
_cell.angle_gamma   90.00
#
_symmetry.space_group_name_H-M   'P 1'
#
loop_
_entity.id
_entity.type
_entity.pdbx_description
1 polymer ?
#
loop_
_entity_poly.entity_id
_entity_poly.type
_entity_poly.pdbx_seq_one_letter_code
_entity_poly.pdbx_strand_id
1 'polypeptide(L)'
;MKNECSYVRDVLPLYFENMVSEDTAAFVEEHLKTCPGCFSELEAMRAETKTEKQDGVTARALDGEALSSMKGIRRKLRRKAYQTAAIIAAIFIVFCVLLYYFPVYRVLEVGHVKFGDYYTGEEIAMALYIGSAPDRRQAQSVLRLADEAFNDVRHTRAENEEKYGLLARYATNTDSYGDMAYNEHTLELWSAHLNENEGWLWVYYSSQTFDHDGSIVCGSSRVPSLWRVEKNAAGEWTVTQIREHP
;
A
#
# COMPACT_ATOMS: atom_id res chain seq x y z
N MET A 1 19.90 -6.91 85.81
CA MET A 1 18.70 -6.11 85.52
C MET A 1 18.12 -6.62 84.21
N LYS A 2 16.91 -7.19 84.19
CA LYS A 2 16.29 -7.77 82.97
C LYS A 2 15.33 -6.78 82.27
N ASN A 3 14.81 -5.80 83.00
CA ASN A 3 13.76 -4.91 82.50
C ASN A 3 14.31 -3.83 81.53
N GLU A 4 15.54 -3.36 81.74
CA GLU A 4 16.18 -2.36 80.87
C GLU A 4 16.57 -2.92 79.50
N CYS A 5 17.02 -4.19 79.45
CA CYS A 5 17.33 -4.85 78.18
C CYS A 5 16.10 -5.00 77.28
N SER A 6 14.93 -5.27 77.85
CA SER A 6 13.67 -5.36 77.08
C SER A 6 13.37 -4.03 76.41
N TYR A 7 13.46 -2.94 77.17
CA TYR A 7 13.20 -1.59 76.65
C TYR A 7 14.21 -1.17 75.58
N VAL A 8 15.51 -1.43 75.81
CA VAL A 8 16.56 -1.09 74.84
C VAL A 8 16.38 -1.88 73.55
N ARG A 9 15.99 -3.16 73.61
CA ARG A 9 15.70 -3.97 72.42
C ARG A 9 14.53 -3.44 71.60
N ASP A 10 13.47 -3.00 72.24
CA ASP A 10 12.28 -2.45 71.56
C ASP A 10 12.61 -1.14 70.84
N VAL A 11 13.54 -0.34 71.39
CA VAL A 11 13.97 0.95 70.82
C VAL A 11 15.19 0.81 69.89
N LEU A 12 15.90 -0.32 69.91
CA LEU A 12 17.14 -0.56 69.17
C LEU A 12 17.01 -0.35 67.65
N PRO A 13 15.93 -0.80 66.98
CA PRO A 13 15.74 -0.53 65.55
C PRO A 13 15.62 0.97 65.25
N LEU A 14 14.89 1.71 66.08
CA LEU A 14 14.72 3.16 65.94
C LEU A 14 16.03 3.90 66.20
N TYR A 15 16.84 3.43 67.15
CA TYR A 15 18.18 3.94 67.40
C TYR A 15 19.12 3.65 66.21
N PHE A 16 19.05 2.45 65.63
CA PHE A 16 19.83 2.09 64.44
C PHE A 16 19.51 3.00 63.24
N GLU A 17 18.24 3.42 63.11
CA GLU A 17 17.77 4.35 62.07
C GLU A 17 17.93 5.84 62.46
N ASN A 18 18.56 6.16 63.60
CA ASN A 18 18.71 7.52 64.15
C ASN A 18 17.38 8.29 64.30
N MET A 19 16.29 7.60 64.65
CA MET A 19 14.95 8.18 64.82
C MET A 19 14.52 8.32 66.28
N VAL A 20 15.47 8.39 67.20
CA VAL A 20 15.23 8.58 68.64
C VAL A 20 15.68 9.97 69.09
N SER A 21 15.11 10.49 70.18
CA SER A 21 15.56 11.76 70.78
C SER A 21 16.97 11.63 71.38
N GLU A 22 17.69 12.74 71.50
CA GLU A 22 19.06 12.77 72.05
C GLU A 22 19.15 12.14 73.46
N ASP A 23 18.16 12.41 74.32
CA ASP A 23 18.07 11.82 75.66
C ASP A 23 17.94 10.29 75.61
N THR A 24 17.15 9.77 74.66
CA THR A 24 16.93 8.33 74.48
C THR A 24 18.15 7.67 73.84
N ALA A 25 18.84 8.37 72.94
CA ALA A 25 20.08 7.90 72.33
C ALA A 25 21.20 7.74 73.36
N ALA A 26 21.38 8.73 74.24
CA ALA A 26 22.39 8.68 75.30
C ALA A 26 22.17 7.50 76.26
N PHE A 27 20.91 7.23 76.62
CA PHE A 27 20.52 6.09 77.45
C PHE A 27 20.84 4.75 76.79
N VAL A 28 20.49 4.59 75.50
CA VAL A 28 20.78 3.37 74.74
C VAL A 28 22.29 3.19 74.58
N GLU A 29 23.06 4.25 74.34
CA GLU A 29 24.52 4.19 74.19
C GLU A 29 25.22 3.74 75.49
N GLU A 30 24.78 4.26 76.64
CA GLU A 30 25.30 3.85 77.96
C GLU A 30 24.97 2.37 78.25
N HIS A 31 23.77 1.91 77.87
CA HIS A 31 23.39 0.51 78.01
C HIS A 31 24.17 -0.42 77.08
N LEU A 32 24.44 -0.01 75.83
CA LEU A 32 25.22 -0.81 74.88
C LEU A 32 26.68 -0.99 75.33
N LYS A 33 27.25 -0.05 76.09
CA LYS A 33 28.60 -0.17 76.70
C LYS A 33 28.64 -1.21 77.82
N THR A 34 27.51 -1.44 78.50
CA THR A 34 27.42 -2.30 79.68
C THR A 34 26.76 -3.66 79.40
N CYS A 35 26.02 -3.81 78.29
CA CYS A 35 25.29 -5.03 77.94
C CYS A 35 25.72 -5.62 76.57
N PRO A 36 26.48 -6.73 76.57
CA PRO A 36 26.93 -7.39 75.33
C PRO A 36 25.80 -7.95 74.46
N GLY A 37 24.67 -8.32 75.06
CA GLY A 37 23.53 -8.91 74.34
C GLY A 37 22.87 -7.90 73.39
N CYS A 38 22.63 -6.69 73.86
CA CYS A 38 22.06 -5.60 73.05
C CYS A 38 23.06 -5.10 71.98
N PHE A 39 24.36 -5.14 72.28
CA PHE A 39 25.41 -4.79 71.31
C PHE A 39 25.46 -5.76 70.13
N SER A 40 25.40 -7.07 70.41
CA SER A 40 25.40 -8.11 69.38
C SER A 40 24.19 -7.99 68.43
N GLU A 41 23.01 -7.65 68.96
CA GLU A 41 21.80 -7.45 68.15
C GLU A 41 21.92 -6.22 67.22
N LEU A 42 22.57 -5.16 67.68
CA LEU A 42 22.85 -3.99 66.84
C LEU A 42 23.88 -4.29 65.73
N GLU A 43 24.86 -5.15 66.01
CA GLU A 43 25.80 -5.62 64.98
C GLU A 43 25.12 -6.53 63.94
N ALA A 44 24.18 -7.38 64.37
CA ALA A 44 23.40 -8.21 63.46
C ALA A 44 22.59 -7.36 62.45
N MET A 45 21.89 -6.33 62.92
CA MET A 45 21.15 -5.39 62.06
C MET A 45 22.07 -4.65 61.07
N ARG A 46 23.29 -4.27 61.50
CA ARG A 46 24.31 -3.66 60.63
C ARG A 46 24.79 -4.61 59.53
N ALA A 47 24.95 -5.90 59.84
CA ALA A 47 25.40 -6.90 58.90
C ALA A 47 24.33 -7.21 57.83
N GLU A 48 23.06 -7.32 58.23
CA GLU A 48 21.93 -7.54 57.32
C GLU A 48 21.79 -6.40 56.30
N THR A 49 21.86 -5.14 56.76
CA THR A 49 21.76 -3.95 55.90
C THR A 49 22.89 -3.86 54.86
N LYS A 50 24.08 -4.38 55.18
CA LYS A 50 25.23 -4.37 54.26
C LYS A 50 25.07 -5.37 53.13
N THR A 51 24.42 -6.50 53.41
CA THR A 51 24.13 -7.58 52.47
C THR A 51 23.09 -7.11 51.45
N GLU A 52 21.98 -6.51 51.90
CA GLU A 52 20.93 -5.98 51.02
C GLU A 52 21.43 -4.89 50.05
N LYS A 53 22.35 -4.02 50.49
CA LYS A 53 22.92 -2.97 49.64
C LYS A 53 23.84 -3.53 48.56
N GLN A 54 24.57 -4.61 48.83
CA GLN A 54 25.45 -5.25 47.86
C GLN A 54 24.65 -6.02 46.80
N ASP A 55 23.58 -6.70 47.22
CA ASP A 55 22.69 -7.43 46.32
C ASP A 55 21.87 -6.48 45.42
N GLY A 56 21.41 -5.34 45.96
CA GLY A 56 20.69 -4.33 45.19
C GLY A 56 21.54 -3.58 44.16
N VAL A 57 22.85 -3.41 44.41
CA VAL A 57 23.78 -2.76 43.46
C VAL A 57 24.22 -3.72 42.37
N THR A 58 24.48 -4.98 42.70
CA THR A 58 24.85 -6.01 41.72
C THR A 58 23.70 -6.37 40.79
N ALA A 59 22.47 -6.50 41.31
CA ALA A 59 21.28 -6.71 40.48
C ALA A 59 21.05 -5.57 39.47
N ARG A 60 21.16 -4.31 39.91
CA ARG A 60 21.01 -3.13 39.02
C ARG A 60 22.12 -3.00 37.98
N ALA A 61 23.35 -3.40 38.31
CA ALA A 61 24.47 -3.40 37.36
C ALA A 61 24.30 -4.47 36.28
N LEU A 62 23.88 -5.68 36.66
CA LEU A 62 23.61 -6.78 35.74
C LEU A 62 22.44 -6.47 34.80
N ASP A 63 21.37 -5.85 35.31
CA ASP A 63 20.24 -5.39 34.49
C ASP A 63 20.65 -4.29 33.49
N GLY A 64 21.53 -3.37 33.91
CA GLY A 64 22.08 -2.30 33.06
C GLY A 64 22.97 -2.82 31.92
N GLU A 65 23.81 -3.82 32.18
CA GLU A 65 24.64 -4.47 31.17
C GLU A 65 23.82 -5.35 30.21
N ALA A 66 22.83 -6.10 30.72
CA ALA A 66 21.92 -6.88 29.89
C ALA A 66 21.13 -5.98 28.93
N LEU A 67 20.60 -4.85 29.42
CA LEU A 67 19.87 -3.88 28.60
C LEU A 67 20.75 -3.18 27.54
N SER A 68 22.00 -2.87 27.85
CA SER A 68 22.92 -2.19 26.92
C SER A 68 23.45 -3.15 25.83
N SER A 69 23.74 -4.40 26.19
CA SER A 69 24.17 -5.43 25.24
C SER A 69 23.03 -5.81 24.26
N MET A 70 21.79 -5.86 24.74
CA MET A 70 20.60 -6.07 23.90
C MET A 70 20.33 -4.91 22.93
N LYS A 71 20.62 -3.65 23.29
CA LYS A 71 20.44 -2.49 22.39
C LYS A 71 21.33 -2.59 21.15
N GLY A 72 22.58 -3.04 21.30
CA GLY A 72 23.51 -3.24 20.19
C GLY A 72 23.06 -4.33 19.21
N ILE A 73 22.57 -5.46 19.75
CA ILE A 73 22.03 -6.58 18.95
C ILE A 73 20.74 -6.15 18.23
N ARG A 74 19.81 -5.48 18.93
CA ARG A 74 18.57 -4.94 18.34
C ARG A 74 18.84 -3.89 17.27
N ARG A 75 19.91 -3.10 17.36
CA ARG A 75 20.30 -2.11 16.32
C ARG A 75 20.85 -2.81 15.08
N LYS A 76 21.67 -3.86 15.24
CA LYS A 76 22.16 -4.69 14.14
C LYS A 76 21.03 -5.46 13.46
N LEU A 77 20.10 -6.03 14.24
CA LEU A 77 18.89 -6.71 13.74
C LEU A 77 17.95 -5.72 13.02
N ARG A 78 17.69 -4.54 13.60
CA ARG A 78 16.90 -3.49 12.91
C ARG A 78 17.53 -3.05 11.61
N ARG A 79 18.86 -2.88 11.55
CA ARG A 79 19.56 -2.51 10.31
C ARG A 79 19.43 -3.60 9.23
N LYS A 80 19.59 -4.87 9.62
CA LYS A 80 19.36 -6.01 8.70
C LYS A 80 17.89 -6.09 8.27
N ALA A 81 16.94 -5.86 9.18
CA ALA A 81 15.51 -5.83 8.88
C ALA A 81 15.14 -4.70 7.91
N TYR A 82 15.71 -3.50 8.08
CA TYR A 82 15.53 -2.40 7.13
C TYR A 82 16.16 -2.72 5.77
N GLN A 83 17.32 -3.36 5.74
CA GLN A 83 17.94 -3.80 4.48
C GLN A 83 17.07 -4.83 3.77
N THR A 84 16.57 -5.86 4.47
CA THR A 84 15.66 -6.86 3.87
C THR A 84 14.34 -6.23 3.43
N ALA A 85 13.76 -5.33 4.22
CA ALA A 85 12.54 -4.63 3.87
C ALA A 85 12.74 -3.73 2.63
N ALA A 86 13.88 -3.04 2.53
CA ALA A 86 14.22 -2.23 1.36
C ALA A 86 14.39 -3.08 0.10
N ILE A 87 15.01 -4.26 0.20
CA ILE A 87 15.13 -5.20 -0.93
C ILE A 87 13.76 -5.69 -1.38
N ILE A 88 12.90 -6.10 -0.44
CA ILE A 88 11.53 -6.55 -0.75
C ILE A 88 10.73 -5.42 -1.41
N ALA A 89 10.82 -4.20 -0.88
CA ALA A 89 10.18 -3.04 -1.47
C ALA A 89 10.69 -2.75 -2.89
N ALA A 90 12.00 -2.87 -3.12
CA ALA A 90 12.57 -2.70 -4.46
C ALA A 90 12.07 -3.76 -5.45
N ILE A 91 12.03 -5.04 -5.04
CA ILE A 91 11.49 -6.13 -5.86
C ILE A 91 10.00 -5.89 -6.16
N PHE A 92 9.23 -5.45 -5.17
CA PHE A 92 7.82 -5.12 -5.34
C PHE A 92 7.61 -3.99 -6.35
N ILE A 93 8.41 -2.92 -6.27
CA ILE A 93 8.36 -1.83 -7.26
C ILE A 93 8.68 -2.34 -8.65
N VAL A 94 9.72 -3.16 -8.83
CA VAL A 94 10.06 -3.76 -10.12
C VAL A 94 8.90 -4.61 -10.66
N PHE A 95 8.27 -5.41 -9.80
CA PHE A 95 7.11 -6.22 -10.18
C PHE A 95 5.90 -5.35 -10.58
N CYS A 96 5.60 -4.27 -9.86
CA CYS A 96 4.56 -3.32 -10.23
C CYS A 96 4.83 -2.66 -11.58
N VAL A 97 6.07 -2.24 -11.84
CA VAL A 97 6.48 -1.69 -13.13
C VAL A 97 6.31 -2.73 -14.23
N LEU A 98 6.73 -3.98 -14.00
CA LEU A 98 6.57 -5.06 -14.94
C LEU A 98 5.09 -5.32 -15.27
N LEU A 99 4.21 -5.40 -14.26
CA LEU A 99 2.78 -5.59 -14.44
C LEU A 99 2.08 -4.40 -15.12
N TYR A 100 2.58 -3.18 -14.91
CA TYR A 100 2.07 -2.00 -15.59
C TYR A 100 2.36 -2.04 -17.10
N TYR A 101 3.59 -2.38 -17.50
CA TYR A 101 3.96 -2.49 -18.91
C TYR A 101 3.45 -3.77 -19.57
N PHE A 102 3.38 -4.86 -18.80
CA PHE A 102 2.92 -6.17 -19.22
C PHE A 102 1.71 -6.62 -18.38
N PRO A 103 0.52 -6.07 -18.66
CA PRO A 103 -0.71 -6.42 -17.95
C PRO A 103 -1.22 -7.80 -18.40
N VAL A 104 -0.48 -8.84 -18.03
CA VAL A 104 -0.77 -10.24 -18.39
C VAL A 104 -2.16 -10.70 -17.95
N TYR A 105 -2.73 -10.05 -16.94
CA TYR A 105 -4.09 -10.30 -16.47
C TYR A 105 -5.17 -9.97 -17.51
N ARG A 106 -4.91 -9.09 -18.49
CA ARG A 106 -5.86 -8.81 -19.60
C ARG A 106 -6.09 -10.00 -20.52
N VAL A 107 -5.16 -10.96 -20.53
CA VAL A 107 -5.41 -12.24 -21.21
C VAL A 107 -6.49 -13.05 -20.50
N LEU A 108 -6.87 -12.77 -19.26
CA LEU A 108 -8.09 -13.38 -18.71
C LEU A 108 -9.35 -12.75 -19.32
N GLU A 109 -9.32 -11.45 -19.65
CA GLU A 109 -10.46 -10.76 -20.28
C GLU A 109 -10.63 -11.16 -21.76
N VAL A 110 -9.54 -11.27 -22.52
CA VAL A 110 -9.57 -11.70 -23.95
C VAL A 110 -9.41 -13.22 -24.10
N GLY A 111 -8.84 -13.91 -23.13
CA GLY A 111 -8.53 -15.35 -23.22
C GLY A 111 -9.75 -16.23 -23.01
N HIS A 112 -10.81 -15.76 -22.35
CA HIS A 112 -12.12 -16.42 -22.43
C HIS A 112 -12.74 -16.31 -23.83
N VAL A 113 -12.35 -15.27 -24.59
CA VAL A 113 -12.71 -15.07 -26.01
C VAL A 113 -11.85 -15.96 -26.93
N LYS A 114 -10.73 -16.52 -26.44
CA LYS A 114 -10.00 -17.61 -27.11
C LYS A 114 -10.69 -18.95 -26.86
N PHE A 115 -11.75 -19.24 -27.64
CA PHE A 115 -12.00 -20.58 -28.22
C PHE A 115 -12.92 -20.49 -29.47
N GLY A 116 -12.95 -19.35 -30.15
CA GLY A 116 -13.50 -19.19 -31.49
C GLY A 116 -12.55 -18.30 -32.29
N ASP A 117 -12.46 -18.49 -33.61
CA ASP A 117 -11.43 -17.96 -34.53
C ASP A 117 -11.40 -16.41 -34.72
N TYR A 118 -11.69 -15.61 -33.69
CA TYR A 118 -11.90 -14.16 -33.78
C TYR A 118 -10.62 -13.32 -33.72
N TYR A 119 -9.60 -13.75 -32.99
CA TYR A 119 -8.31 -13.05 -32.88
C TYR A 119 -7.14 -14.02 -33.03
N THR A 120 -6.09 -13.60 -33.73
CA THR A 120 -4.88 -14.40 -33.90
C THR A 120 -4.03 -14.40 -32.62
N GLY A 121 -3.10 -15.37 -32.52
CA GLY A 121 -2.15 -15.41 -31.40
C GLY A 121 -1.30 -14.15 -31.28
N GLU A 122 -0.90 -13.57 -32.41
CA GLU A 122 -0.11 -12.34 -32.49
C GLU A 122 -0.91 -11.12 -32.04
N GLU A 123 -2.18 -11.04 -32.43
CA GLU A 123 -3.09 -9.98 -32.01
C GLU A 123 -3.29 -9.96 -30.50
N ILE A 124 -3.45 -11.13 -29.90
CA ILE A 124 -3.59 -11.24 -28.45
C ILE A 124 -2.26 -10.96 -27.74
N ALA A 125 -1.13 -11.31 -28.34
CA ALA A 125 0.18 -10.93 -27.82
C ALA A 125 0.36 -9.40 -27.79
N MET A 126 -0.23 -8.66 -28.73
CA MET A 126 -0.23 -7.19 -28.69
C MET A 126 -0.98 -6.62 -27.48
N ALA A 127 -1.97 -7.32 -26.91
CA ALA A 127 -2.65 -6.87 -25.69
C ALA A 127 -1.82 -7.07 -24.41
N LEU A 128 -0.80 -7.95 -24.47
CA LEU A 128 0.08 -8.28 -23.34
C LEU A 128 1.15 -7.23 -23.06
N TYR A 129 1.42 -6.33 -24.00
CA TYR A 129 2.37 -5.23 -23.85
C TYR A 129 1.67 -3.93 -24.22
N ILE A 130 1.70 -2.92 -23.33
CA ILE A 130 0.94 -1.67 -23.52
C ILE A 130 1.40 -0.81 -24.71
N GLY A 131 2.53 -1.15 -25.33
CA GLY A 131 3.15 -0.37 -26.39
C GLY A 131 4.14 0.68 -25.90
N SER A 132 4.88 1.29 -26.82
CA SER A 132 5.86 2.31 -26.49
C SER A 132 5.19 3.63 -26.08
N ALA A 133 5.87 4.45 -25.27
CA ALA A 133 5.33 5.76 -24.88
C ALA A 133 5.07 6.71 -26.08
N PRO A 134 5.91 6.74 -27.14
CA PRO A 134 5.57 7.43 -28.39
C PRO A 134 4.28 6.94 -29.04
N ASP A 135 4.08 5.62 -29.16
CA ASP A 135 2.90 5.05 -29.83
C ASP A 135 1.63 5.40 -29.07
N ARG A 136 1.67 5.25 -27.74
CA ARG A 136 0.54 5.60 -26.86
C ARG A 136 0.19 7.09 -26.92
N ARG A 137 1.18 7.98 -27.12
CA ARG A 137 0.94 9.41 -27.30
C ARG A 137 0.30 9.71 -28.65
N GLN A 138 0.77 9.08 -29.72
CA GLN A 138 0.18 9.22 -31.05
C GLN A 138 -1.26 8.67 -31.10
N ALA A 139 -1.52 7.55 -30.41
CA ALA A 139 -2.85 6.96 -30.32
C ALA A 139 -3.89 7.88 -29.64
N GLN A 140 -3.47 8.87 -28.84
CA GLN A 140 -4.39 9.79 -28.17
C GLN A 140 -5.24 10.60 -29.15
N SER A 141 -4.74 10.92 -30.34
CA SER A 141 -5.54 11.64 -31.34
C SER A 141 -6.73 10.81 -31.82
N VAL A 142 -6.50 9.51 -32.03
CA VAL A 142 -7.55 8.55 -32.42
C VAL A 142 -8.54 8.34 -31.29
N LEU A 143 -8.07 8.20 -30.05
CA LEU A 143 -8.93 8.03 -28.88
C LEU A 143 -9.80 9.26 -28.63
N ARG A 144 -9.27 10.47 -28.81
CA ARG A 144 -10.07 11.69 -28.69
C ARG A 144 -11.18 11.75 -29.74
N LEU A 145 -10.88 11.38 -30.98
CA LEU A 145 -11.90 11.32 -32.03
C LEU A 145 -12.96 10.24 -31.73
N ALA A 146 -12.53 9.10 -31.18
CA ALA A 146 -13.46 8.06 -30.74
C ALA A 146 -14.32 8.52 -29.57
N ASP A 147 -13.76 9.23 -28.60
CA ASP A 147 -14.48 9.81 -27.46
C ASP A 147 -15.55 10.82 -27.93
N GLU A 148 -15.21 11.65 -28.91
CA GLU A 148 -16.18 12.54 -29.58
C GLU A 148 -17.30 11.74 -30.26
N ALA A 149 -16.97 10.62 -30.92
CA ALA A 149 -17.97 9.75 -31.55
C ALA A 149 -18.90 9.07 -30.52
N PHE A 150 -18.38 8.54 -29.42
CA PHE A 150 -19.20 7.94 -28.35
C PHE A 150 -20.19 8.94 -27.73
N ASN A 151 -19.74 10.19 -27.54
CA ASN A 151 -20.58 11.26 -27.01
C ASN A 151 -21.62 11.78 -28.02
N ASP A 152 -21.53 11.39 -29.30
CA ASP A 152 -22.41 11.91 -30.33
C ASP A 152 -23.75 11.17 -30.34
N VAL A 153 -24.78 11.89 -29.96
CA VAL A 153 -26.18 11.42 -29.92
C VAL A 153 -27.12 12.28 -30.75
N ARG A 154 -26.57 13.23 -31.54
CA ARG A 154 -27.34 14.32 -32.16
C ARG A 154 -27.33 14.29 -33.68
N HIS A 155 -26.34 13.65 -34.27
CA HIS A 155 -26.19 13.60 -35.71
C HIS A 155 -26.82 12.33 -36.30
N THR A 156 -27.18 12.43 -37.56
CA THR A 156 -27.58 11.28 -38.37
C THR A 156 -26.39 10.38 -38.66
N ARG A 157 -26.64 9.14 -39.08
CA ARG A 157 -25.60 8.20 -39.47
C ARG A 157 -24.68 8.77 -40.55
N ALA A 158 -25.22 9.44 -41.56
CA ALA A 158 -24.44 10.00 -42.66
C ALA A 158 -23.49 11.12 -42.20
N GLU A 159 -23.97 12.02 -41.33
CA GLU A 159 -23.16 13.09 -40.74
C GLU A 159 -22.06 12.52 -39.82
N ASN A 160 -22.38 11.48 -39.05
CA ASN A 160 -21.40 10.79 -38.21
C ASN A 160 -20.32 10.09 -39.05
N GLU A 161 -20.71 9.41 -40.14
CA GLU A 161 -19.77 8.75 -41.07
C GLU A 161 -18.84 9.77 -41.76
N GLU A 162 -19.34 10.96 -42.12
CA GLU A 162 -18.52 12.04 -42.65
C GLU A 162 -17.51 12.57 -41.62
N LYS A 163 -17.94 12.73 -40.37
CA LYS A 163 -17.14 13.33 -39.30
C LYS A 163 -16.12 12.37 -38.67
N TYR A 164 -16.51 11.12 -38.43
CA TYR A 164 -15.74 10.16 -37.65
C TYR A 164 -15.27 8.95 -38.47
N GLY A 165 -15.70 8.80 -39.72
CA GLY A 165 -15.38 7.64 -40.55
C GLY A 165 -15.88 6.34 -39.91
N LEU A 166 -15.02 5.33 -39.78
CA LEU A 166 -15.40 4.05 -39.17
C LEU A 166 -15.74 4.15 -37.68
N LEU A 167 -15.28 5.18 -36.98
CA LEU A 167 -15.63 5.41 -35.57
C LEU A 167 -17.09 5.85 -35.40
N ALA A 168 -17.77 6.28 -36.47
CA ALA A 168 -19.19 6.62 -36.46
C ALA A 168 -20.09 5.49 -35.94
N ARG A 169 -19.62 4.23 -35.99
CA ARG A 169 -20.33 3.07 -35.43
C ARG A 169 -20.59 3.18 -33.92
N TYR A 170 -19.80 3.99 -33.22
CA TYR A 170 -19.92 4.18 -31.77
C TYR A 170 -20.85 5.34 -31.41
N ALA A 171 -21.20 6.17 -32.38
CA ALA A 171 -22.18 7.24 -32.20
C ALA A 171 -23.60 6.67 -32.21
N THR A 172 -24.47 7.23 -31.37
CA THR A 172 -25.89 6.88 -31.40
C THR A 172 -26.59 7.82 -32.38
N ASN A 173 -26.90 7.30 -33.57
CA ASN A 173 -27.49 8.12 -34.62
C ASN A 173 -29.00 8.37 -34.42
N THR A 174 -29.44 9.56 -34.81
CA THR A 174 -30.83 10.00 -34.62
C THR A 174 -31.81 9.31 -35.57
N ASP A 175 -31.35 8.79 -36.70
CA ASP A 175 -32.17 8.08 -37.69
C ASP A 175 -32.59 6.67 -37.23
N SER A 176 -31.78 6.00 -36.41
CA SER A 176 -32.13 4.66 -35.87
C SER A 176 -32.79 4.72 -34.50
N TYR A 177 -32.40 5.69 -33.67
CA TYR A 177 -32.82 5.73 -32.25
C TYR A 177 -33.71 6.92 -31.90
N GLY A 178 -33.79 7.96 -32.75
CA GLY A 178 -34.50 9.19 -32.46
C GLY A 178 -33.68 10.19 -31.64
N ASP A 179 -34.36 11.16 -31.01
CA ASP A 179 -33.72 12.16 -30.16
C ASP A 179 -33.34 11.58 -28.79
N MET A 180 -32.04 11.48 -28.52
CA MET A 180 -31.47 10.90 -27.30
C MET A 180 -30.92 12.01 -26.39
N ALA A 181 -30.91 11.77 -25.08
CA ALA A 181 -30.45 12.78 -24.11
C ALA A 181 -28.92 12.85 -24.04
N TYR A 182 -28.28 11.73 -23.72
CA TYR A 182 -26.83 11.63 -23.57
C TYR A 182 -26.33 10.17 -23.65
N ASN A 183 -25.03 10.00 -23.87
CA ASN A 183 -24.33 8.73 -23.76
C ASN A 183 -23.36 8.78 -22.57
N GLU A 184 -23.29 7.69 -21.81
CA GLU A 184 -22.22 7.45 -20.84
C GLU A 184 -21.34 6.33 -21.34
N HIS A 185 -20.03 6.58 -21.44
CA HIS A 185 -19.07 5.57 -21.87
C HIS A 185 -17.77 5.59 -21.07
N THR A 186 -17.09 4.45 -21.08
CA THR A 186 -15.70 4.30 -20.69
C THR A 186 -14.91 3.82 -21.89
N LEU A 187 -13.77 4.46 -22.16
CA LEU A 187 -12.89 4.13 -23.27
C LEU A 187 -11.45 3.98 -22.78
N GLU A 188 -10.95 2.75 -22.72
CA GLU A 188 -9.62 2.44 -22.22
C GLU A 188 -8.68 1.99 -23.32
N LEU A 189 -7.52 2.62 -23.43
CA LEU A 189 -6.44 2.15 -24.30
C LEU A 189 -5.62 1.06 -23.61
N TRP A 190 -5.82 -0.17 -24.05
CA TRP A 190 -5.05 -1.30 -23.58
C TRP A 190 -3.63 -1.29 -24.15
N SER A 191 -3.48 -1.27 -25.47
CA SER A 191 -2.16 -1.20 -26.09
C SER A 191 -2.17 -0.43 -27.41
N ALA A 192 -1.02 0.12 -27.77
CA ALA A 192 -0.82 0.83 -29.02
C ALA A 192 0.51 0.42 -29.65
N HIS A 193 0.45 -0.12 -30.87
CA HIS A 193 1.61 -0.57 -31.63
C HIS A 193 1.56 0.10 -32.99
N LEU A 194 2.32 1.18 -33.14
CA LEU A 194 2.28 2.03 -34.33
C LEU A 194 3.62 1.92 -35.06
N ASN A 195 3.56 1.68 -36.36
CA ASN A 195 4.69 1.75 -37.27
C ASN A 195 4.67 3.11 -38.00
N GLU A 196 5.44 3.24 -39.09
CA GLU A 196 5.53 4.49 -39.84
C GLU A 196 4.19 4.95 -40.42
N ASN A 197 3.42 4.02 -41.00
CA ASN A 197 2.19 4.32 -41.75
C ASN A 197 0.95 3.55 -41.29
N GLU A 198 1.11 2.45 -40.55
CA GLU A 198 0.02 1.63 -40.04
C GLU A 198 0.27 1.19 -38.61
N GLY A 199 -0.77 0.73 -37.92
CA GLY A 199 -0.64 0.22 -36.57
C GLY A 199 -1.93 -0.38 -36.03
N TRP A 200 -1.84 -0.85 -34.79
CA TRP A 200 -2.90 -1.54 -34.09
C TRP A 200 -3.11 -0.94 -32.70
N LEU A 201 -4.37 -0.69 -32.36
CA LEU A 201 -4.80 -0.23 -31.05
C LEU A 201 -5.74 -1.27 -30.45
N TRP A 202 -5.39 -1.77 -29.26
CA TRP A 202 -6.36 -2.48 -28.43
C TRP A 202 -7.08 -1.49 -27.54
N VAL A 203 -8.39 -1.50 -27.64
CA VAL A 203 -9.29 -0.63 -26.89
C VAL A 203 -10.30 -1.49 -26.17
N TYR A 204 -10.71 -1.05 -24.99
CA TYR A 204 -11.74 -1.71 -24.21
C TYR A 204 -12.75 -0.67 -23.78
N TYR A 205 -14.02 -0.91 -24.10
CA TYR A 205 -15.05 0.09 -23.86
C TYR A 205 -16.32 -0.49 -23.28
N SER A 206 -17.07 0.38 -22.61
CA SER A 206 -18.49 0.19 -22.27
C SER A 206 -19.22 1.47 -22.60
N SER A 207 -20.44 1.38 -23.11
CA SER A 207 -21.24 2.55 -23.47
C SER A 207 -22.73 2.26 -23.24
N GLN A 208 -23.47 3.26 -22.77
CA GLN A 208 -24.91 3.22 -22.55
C GLN A 208 -25.52 4.55 -22.96
N THR A 209 -26.53 4.50 -23.83
CA THR A 209 -27.27 5.68 -24.26
C THR A 209 -28.61 5.77 -23.55
N PHE A 210 -28.94 6.97 -23.08
CA PHE A 210 -30.15 7.27 -22.33
C PHE A 210 -31.07 8.18 -23.13
N ASP A 211 -32.38 7.90 -23.06
CA ASP A 211 -33.41 8.85 -23.50
C ASP A 211 -33.65 9.96 -22.48
N HIS A 212 -34.53 10.91 -22.80
CA HIS A 212 -34.88 12.03 -21.93
C HIS A 212 -35.65 11.62 -20.66
N ASP A 213 -36.20 10.40 -20.64
CA ASP A 213 -36.87 9.81 -19.48
C ASP A 213 -35.89 9.05 -18.56
N GLY A 214 -34.62 8.95 -18.97
CA GLY A 214 -33.57 8.25 -18.24
C GLY A 214 -33.56 6.73 -18.44
N SER A 215 -34.30 6.21 -19.42
CA SER A 215 -34.28 4.80 -19.79
C SER A 215 -33.13 4.49 -20.74
N ILE A 216 -32.55 3.29 -20.61
CA ILE A 216 -31.47 2.83 -21.48
C ILE A 216 -32.06 2.37 -22.81
N VAL A 217 -31.62 3.00 -23.90
CA VAL A 217 -32.08 2.69 -25.26
C VAL A 217 -31.19 1.65 -25.92
N CYS A 218 -29.87 1.82 -25.80
CA CYS A 218 -28.89 0.88 -26.32
C CYS A 218 -27.61 0.94 -25.47
N GLY A 219 -26.81 -0.11 -25.55
CA GLY A 219 -25.54 -0.13 -24.85
C GLY A 219 -24.73 -1.37 -25.17
N SER A 220 -23.45 -1.31 -24.83
CA SER A 220 -22.51 -2.41 -24.93
C SER A 220 -21.61 -2.37 -23.71
N SER A 221 -21.30 -3.52 -23.14
CA SER A 221 -20.52 -3.59 -21.91
C SER A 221 -19.29 -4.45 -22.14
N ARG A 222 -18.15 -3.97 -21.65
CA ARG A 222 -16.93 -4.77 -21.54
C ARG A 222 -16.47 -5.34 -22.88
N VAL A 223 -16.49 -4.51 -23.93
CA VAL A 223 -16.19 -4.93 -25.29
C VAL A 223 -14.70 -4.72 -25.58
N PRO A 224 -13.92 -5.80 -25.79
CA PRO A 224 -12.55 -5.70 -26.29
C PRO A 224 -12.58 -5.54 -27.82
N SER A 225 -11.94 -4.46 -28.29
CA SER A 225 -11.93 -4.06 -29.69
C SER A 225 -10.50 -3.86 -30.17
N LEU A 226 -10.20 -4.48 -31.31
CA LEU A 226 -8.95 -4.30 -32.02
C LEU A 226 -9.18 -3.37 -33.21
N TRP A 227 -8.51 -2.22 -33.18
CA TRP A 227 -8.56 -1.23 -34.26
C TRP A 227 -7.27 -1.27 -35.07
N ARG A 228 -7.40 -1.33 -36.39
CA ARG A 228 -6.30 -1.03 -37.29
C ARG A 228 -6.36 0.45 -37.64
N VAL A 229 -5.22 1.12 -37.55
CA VAL A 229 -5.09 2.53 -37.89
C VAL A 229 -4.05 2.72 -38.99
N GLU A 230 -4.29 3.67 -39.88
CA GLU A 230 -3.38 4.06 -40.95
C GLU A 230 -3.28 5.58 -41.03
N LYS A 231 -2.10 6.08 -41.42
CA LYS A 231 -1.92 7.51 -41.67
C LYS A 231 -2.53 7.89 -43.01
N ASN A 232 -3.39 8.90 -42.98
CA ASN A 232 -3.93 9.51 -44.20
C ASN A 232 -2.87 10.37 -44.91
N ALA A 233 -3.22 10.94 -46.07
CA ALA A 233 -2.32 11.81 -46.84
C ALA A 233 -1.87 13.08 -46.09
N ALA A 234 -2.61 13.49 -45.05
CA ALA A 234 -2.26 14.60 -44.17
C ALA A 234 -1.34 14.18 -43.00
N GLY A 235 -1.04 12.89 -42.87
CA GLY A 235 -0.22 12.31 -41.80
C GLY A 235 -0.97 12.03 -40.50
N GLU A 236 -2.30 12.13 -40.50
CA GLU A 236 -3.15 11.88 -39.34
C GLU A 236 -3.57 10.42 -39.27
N TRP A 237 -3.60 9.86 -38.06
CA TRP A 237 -4.05 8.49 -37.83
C TRP A 237 -5.57 8.37 -37.97
N THR A 238 -6.00 7.46 -38.84
CA THR A 238 -7.41 7.16 -39.10
C THR A 238 -7.69 5.69 -38.90
N VAL A 239 -8.85 5.34 -38.36
CA VAL A 239 -9.24 3.94 -38.18
C VAL A 239 -9.73 3.36 -39.50
N THR A 240 -9.10 2.28 -39.96
CA THR A 240 -9.42 1.60 -41.24
C THR A 240 -10.06 0.24 -41.06
N GLN A 241 -9.96 -0.35 -39.86
CA GLN A 241 -10.63 -1.61 -39.54
C GLN A 241 -10.95 -1.68 -38.04
N ILE A 242 -12.12 -2.24 -37.71
CA ILE A 242 -12.55 -2.48 -36.33
C ILE A 242 -12.99 -3.94 -36.22
N ARG A 243 -12.40 -4.67 -35.28
CA ARG A 243 -12.75 -6.05 -34.95
C ARG A 243 -13.13 -6.13 -33.48
N GLU A 244 -14.33 -6.64 -33.23
CA GLU A 244 -14.91 -6.78 -31.90
C GLU A 244 -15.55 -8.17 -31.83
N HIS A 245 -15.51 -8.77 -30.65
CA HIS A 245 -16.30 -9.98 -30.42
C HIS A 245 -17.77 -9.57 -30.16
N PRO A 246 -18.76 -10.26 -30.75
CA PRO A 246 -20.18 -9.99 -30.52
C PRO A 246 -20.63 -10.29 -29.09
#